data_AF-A0A6L6HSB8-F1
#
_entry.id   AF-A0A6L6HSB8-F1
#
_cell.length_a   1.000
_cell.length_b   1.000
_cell.length_c   1.000
_cell.angle_alpha   90.00
_cell.angle_beta   90.00
_cell.angle_gamma   90.00
#
_symmetry.space_group_name_H-M   'P 1'
#
loop_
_entity.id
_entity.type
_entity.pdbx_description
1 polymer ?
#
loop_
_entity_poly.entity_id
_entity_poly.type
_entity_poly.pdbx_seq_one_letter_code
_entity_poly.pdbx_strand_id
1 'polypeptide(L)'
;MATIPGGAFSDFLFGTSLSDFIAAGAGHDTVMSGSGEDVVYGGSGNDLLNGGSGDDRLMGEEGDDQLLGGSGNDALHGGDGEDTLSGGAGDDLMEGGTEEDLLVGGAGDDTLNGGAGDDALSGEAGDDLLSGDTGDDALSAGAGDDTLSGDAGDDQLFGGAGDDLLLGGNGDDLLLGDAGRDTLDGGAGDDNLYGGAGDDLFVFSGGGDVVMDFTDGDIVQISSRLDGVTLGSAEDVADFAVDLGDAGTLIDFGQGDSVLLHGAAYDDVTSDPGRFFTVV
;
A
#
# COMPACT_ATOMS: atom_id res chain seq x y z
N MET A 1 23.10 24.80 12.36
CA MET A 1 23.63 24.25 11.11
C MET A 1 25.14 24.26 11.14
N ALA A 2 25.73 23.21 11.74
CA ALA A 2 27.11 22.85 11.44
C ALA A 2 27.14 22.08 10.11
N THR A 3 28.33 21.93 9.54
CA THR A 3 28.55 21.14 8.32
C THR A 3 29.63 20.10 8.63
N ILE A 4 29.33 18.82 8.42
CA ILE A 4 30.17 17.69 8.79
C ILE A 4 30.40 16.84 7.53
N PRO A 5 31.56 16.99 6.86
CA PRO A 5 31.89 16.18 5.71
C PRO A 5 32.64 14.89 6.11
N GLY A 6 32.28 13.78 5.48
CA GLY A 6 33.09 12.59 5.39
C GLY A 6 34.04 12.62 4.18
N GLY A 7 34.45 11.45 3.74
CA GLY A 7 35.57 11.21 2.84
C GLY A 7 35.24 10.24 1.71
N ALA A 8 36.25 9.47 1.32
CA ALA A 8 36.16 8.48 0.24
C ALA A 8 36.29 7.04 0.77
N PHE A 9 36.09 6.87 2.08
CA PHE A 9 36.16 5.62 2.80
C PHE A 9 35.08 5.63 3.86
N SER A 10 34.71 4.44 4.34
CA SER A 10 33.88 4.26 5.52
C SER A 10 34.28 5.18 6.68
N ASP A 11 33.37 6.07 7.03
CA ASP A 11 33.47 7.08 8.06
C ASP A 11 32.47 6.80 9.19
N PHE A 12 32.78 7.38 10.36
CA PHE A 12 31.85 7.43 11.48
C PHE A 12 31.64 8.89 11.86
N LEU A 13 30.46 9.41 11.57
CA LEU A 13 30.12 10.82 11.71
C LEU A 13 29.07 11.02 12.82
N PHE A 14 29.26 12.10 13.59
CA PHE A 14 28.33 12.50 14.65
C PHE A 14 27.95 13.96 14.46
N GLY A 15 26.65 14.22 14.43
CA GLY A 15 26.09 15.55 14.55
C GLY A 15 26.09 16.07 15.99
N THR A 16 25.35 17.14 16.20
CA THR A 16 25.27 17.89 17.44
C THR A 16 23.84 17.81 18.01
N SER A 17 23.48 18.77 18.87
CA SER A 17 22.11 18.89 19.38
C SER A 17 21.35 20.02 18.68
N LEU A 18 21.83 20.44 17.53
CA LEU A 18 21.29 21.50 16.68
C LEU A 18 21.21 20.92 15.28
N SER A 19 20.33 21.49 14.45
CA SER A 19 20.30 21.19 13.01
C SER A 19 21.70 21.20 12.41
N ASP A 20 22.02 20.17 11.65
CA ASP A 20 23.30 19.92 11.01
C ASP A 20 23.11 19.53 9.54
N PHE A 21 24.18 19.70 8.77
CA PHE A 21 24.28 19.20 7.40
C PHE A 21 25.45 18.22 7.35
N ILE A 22 25.18 16.96 7.02
CA ILE A 22 26.14 15.88 6.99
C ILE A 22 26.17 15.29 5.58
N ALA A 23 27.37 15.12 5.03
CA ALA A 23 27.56 14.43 3.75
C ALA A 23 28.68 13.40 3.95
N ALA A 24 28.34 12.11 3.96
CA ALA A 24 29.24 11.05 4.35
C ALA A 24 30.21 10.69 3.22
N GLY A 25 29.72 10.57 1.99
CA GLY A 25 30.54 10.61 0.78
C GLY A 25 30.62 9.26 0.10
N ALA A 26 31.73 8.54 0.24
CA ALA A 26 31.86 7.23 -0.39
C ALA A 26 32.41 6.20 0.58
N GLY A 27 31.96 4.96 0.40
CA GLY A 27 32.22 3.85 1.31
C GLY A 27 31.10 3.71 2.33
N HIS A 28 31.06 2.57 3.01
CA HIS A 28 30.02 2.24 3.99
C HIS A 28 30.15 3.08 5.26
N ASP A 29 29.32 4.10 5.39
CA ASP A 29 29.38 5.12 6.41
C ASP A 29 28.38 4.85 7.54
N THR A 30 28.65 5.42 8.71
CA THR A 30 27.69 5.43 9.81
C THR A 30 27.54 6.86 10.32
N VAL A 31 26.32 7.37 10.25
CA VAL A 31 25.96 8.73 10.66
C VAL A 31 24.95 8.69 11.80
N MET A 32 25.24 9.44 12.86
CA MET A 32 24.29 9.75 13.93
C MET A 32 24.13 11.27 14.01
N SER A 33 23.07 11.85 13.45
CA SER A 33 22.91 13.31 13.37
C SER A 33 22.46 13.91 14.71
N GLY A 34 21.58 13.21 15.44
CA GLY A 34 21.38 13.41 16.87
C GLY A 34 20.08 14.12 17.20
N SER A 35 20.14 15.43 17.48
CA SER A 35 18.92 16.20 17.69
C SER A 35 18.95 17.46 16.85
N GLY A 36 17.79 17.90 16.39
CA GLY A 36 17.66 19.06 15.51
C GLY A 36 16.91 18.67 14.25
N GLU A 37 16.75 19.61 13.34
CA GLU A 37 16.30 19.29 11.98
C GLU A 37 17.56 19.12 11.12
N ASP A 38 17.97 17.88 10.87
CA ASP A 38 19.20 17.53 10.20
C ASP A 38 18.98 17.21 8.73
N VAL A 39 20.05 17.36 7.93
CA VAL A 39 20.08 16.89 6.55
C VAL A 39 21.31 16.01 6.39
N VAL A 40 21.10 14.76 6.03
CA VAL A 40 22.14 13.73 5.90
C VAL A 40 22.10 13.14 4.50
N TYR A 41 23.27 13.10 3.85
CA TYR A 41 23.51 12.36 2.62
C TYR A 41 24.51 11.23 2.91
N GLY A 42 24.13 9.99 2.63
CA GLY A 42 24.98 8.80 2.69
C GLY A 42 26.03 8.84 1.59
N GLY A 43 25.59 8.70 0.35
CA GLY A 43 26.45 8.84 -0.81
C GLY A 43 26.59 7.55 -1.57
N SER A 44 27.74 6.92 -1.55
CA SER A 44 27.93 5.65 -2.26
C SER A 44 28.38 4.54 -1.34
N GLY A 45 27.75 3.38 -1.49
CA GLY A 45 27.94 2.22 -0.64
C GLY A 45 26.93 2.17 0.49
N ASN A 46 26.71 0.97 0.98
CA ASN A 46 25.75 0.65 2.04
C ASN A 46 26.02 1.40 3.36
N ASP A 47 25.19 2.38 3.65
CA ASP A 47 25.30 3.33 4.74
C ASP A 47 24.28 3.07 5.85
N LEU A 48 24.60 3.54 7.06
CA LEU A 48 23.66 3.57 8.18
C LEU A 48 23.46 5.01 8.63
N LEU A 49 22.27 5.56 8.41
CA LEU A 49 21.89 6.92 8.74
C LEU A 49 20.86 6.93 9.86
N ASN A 50 21.13 7.69 10.93
CA ASN A 50 20.19 7.87 12.05
C ASN A 50 19.97 9.37 12.30
N GLY A 51 18.74 9.84 12.07
CA GLY A 51 18.26 11.21 12.31
C GLY A 51 18.20 11.54 13.80
N GLY A 52 17.50 10.68 14.53
CA GLY A 52 17.42 10.74 15.98
C GLY A 52 16.17 11.49 16.42
N SER A 53 16.25 12.81 16.61
CA SER A 53 15.08 13.58 17.06
C SER A 53 14.98 14.95 16.39
N GLY A 54 13.77 15.31 15.97
CA GLY A 54 13.48 16.49 15.18
C GLY A 54 13.07 16.05 13.77
N ASP A 55 12.74 17.02 12.91
CA ASP A 55 12.23 16.72 11.56
C ASP A 55 13.44 16.63 10.61
N ASP A 56 13.92 15.42 10.37
CA ASP A 56 15.16 15.12 9.66
C ASP A 56 14.93 14.83 8.17
N ARG A 57 16.00 14.98 7.37
CA ARG A 57 16.05 14.55 5.97
C ARG A 57 17.22 13.61 5.77
N LEU A 58 16.94 12.35 5.45
CA LEU A 58 17.95 11.32 5.23
C LEU A 58 17.89 10.86 3.77
N MET A 59 19.03 10.83 3.10
CA MET A 59 19.18 10.41 1.71
C MET A 59 20.27 9.34 1.65
N GLY A 60 19.93 8.10 1.31
CA GLY A 60 20.87 6.99 1.14
C GLY A 60 21.79 7.21 -0.06
N GLU A 61 21.17 7.45 -1.23
CA GLU A 61 21.78 7.61 -2.55
C GLU A 61 22.11 6.27 -3.24
N GLU A 62 23.37 5.83 -3.34
CA GLU A 62 23.73 4.58 -4.04
C GLU A 62 24.10 3.47 -3.04
N GLY A 63 23.47 2.30 -3.15
CA GLY A 63 23.79 1.08 -2.40
C GLY A 63 22.73 0.73 -1.35
N ASP A 64 22.80 -0.49 -0.83
CA ASP A 64 21.80 -1.00 0.12
C ASP A 64 21.94 -0.34 1.52
N ASP A 65 21.13 0.67 1.80
CA ASP A 65 21.23 1.57 2.93
C ASP A 65 20.23 1.25 4.07
N GLN A 66 20.55 1.75 5.26
CA GLN A 66 19.68 1.70 6.43
C GLN A 66 19.42 3.10 6.95
N LEU A 67 18.17 3.56 6.84
CA LEU A 67 17.74 4.89 7.27
C LEU A 67 16.78 4.79 8.46
N LEU A 68 17.09 5.52 9.53
CA LEU A 68 16.31 5.58 10.76
C LEU A 68 15.97 7.05 11.06
N GLY A 69 14.71 7.46 10.85
CA GLY A 69 14.23 8.81 11.15
C GLY A 69 14.29 9.10 12.64
N GLY A 70 13.50 8.36 13.41
CA GLY A 70 13.52 8.37 14.87
C GLY A 70 12.27 9.01 15.45
N SER A 71 12.33 10.29 15.80
CA SER A 71 11.16 10.99 16.33
C SER A 71 11.07 12.38 15.73
N GLY A 72 9.89 12.81 15.32
CA GLY A 72 9.71 13.98 14.49
C GLY A 72 9.08 13.56 13.16
N ASN A 73 8.78 14.53 12.32
CA ASN A 73 8.21 14.24 11.00
C ASN A 73 9.36 14.22 10.00
N ASP A 74 9.86 13.01 9.73
CA ASP A 74 11.08 12.78 8.97
C ASP A 74 10.78 12.58 7.48
N ALA A 75 11.80 12.84 6.64
CA ALA A 75 11.76 12.49 5.22
C ALA A 75 12.96 11.62 4.86
N LEU A 76 12.70 10.38 4.47
CA LEU A 76 13.71 9.37 4.13
C LEU A 76 13.60 9.01 2.65
N HIS A 77 14.74 8.91 1.98
CA HIS A 77 14.85 8.45 0.60
C HIS A 77 15.99 7.46 0.50
N GLY A 78 15.69 6.21 0.13
CA GLY A 78 16.68 5.15 -0.04
C GLY A 78 17.59 5.45 -1.24
N GLY A 79 17.05 5.31 -2.45
CA GLY A 79 17.73 5.64 -3.70
C GLY A 79 17.89 4.40 -4.58
N ASP A 80 19.13 4.14 -5.02
CA ASP A 80 19.43 2.95 -5.81
C ASP A 80 19.91 1.82 -4.86
N GLY A 81 19.22 0.68 -4.76
CA GLY A 81 19.68 -0.49 -4.00
C GLY A 81 18.57 -1.08 -3.13
N GLU A 82 18.85 -2.21 -2.46
CA GLU A 82 17.87 -2.82 -1.54
C GLU A 82 17.88 -2.10 -0.17
N ASP A 83 17.06 -1.08 0.01
CA ASP A 83 17.09 -0.20 1.17
C ASP A 83 16.18 -0.66 2.33
N THR A 84 16.53 -0.25 3.55
CA THR A 84 15.66 -0.41 4.72
C THR A 84 15.43 0.92 5.41
N LEU A 85 14.18 1.39 5.40
CA LEU A 85 13.76 2.67 5.95
C LEU A 85 12.83 2.45 7.15
N SER A 86 13.03 3.22 8.21
CA SER A 86 12.11 3.30 9.35
C SER A 86 11.90 4.75 9.78
N GLY A 87 10.66 5.22 9.68
CA GLY A 87 10.25 6.57 10.07
C GLY A 87 10.30 6.75 11.58
N GLY A 88 9.55 5.93 12.31
CA GLY A 88 9.59 5.86 13.76
C GLY A 88 8.36 6.50 14.40
N ALA A 89 8.45 7.75 14.82
CA ALA A 89 7.35 8.43 15.50
C ALA A 89 7.17 9.85 14.98
N GLY A 90 5.97 10.18 14.52
CA GLY A 90 5.67 11.40 13.78
C GLY A 90 5.04 11.02 12.45
N ASP A 91 4.66 12.03 11.67
CA ASP A 91 4.08 11.80 10.35
C ASP A 91 5.23 11.83 9.34
N ASP A 92 5.67 10.67 8.87
CA ASP A 92 6.89 10.48 8.09
C ASP A 92 6.61 10.37 6.58
N LEU A 93 7.58 10.79 5.77
CA LEU A 93 7.57 10.63 4.31
C LEU A 93 8.72 9.73 3.88
N MET A 94 8.41 8.61 3.23
CA MET A 94 9.41 7.61 2.83
C MET A 94 9.29 7.22 1.36
N GLU A 95 10.43 7.13 0.68
CA GLU A 95 10.58 6.65 -0.69
C GLU A 95 11.72 5.63 -0.73
N GLY A 96 11.43 4.39 -1.13
CA GLY A 96 12.43 3.32 -1.28
C GLY A 96 13.36 3.63 -2.44
N GLY A 97 12.82 3.63 -3.65
CA GLY A 97 13.53 4.03 -4.85
C GLY A 97 13.53 2.93 -5.89
N THR A 98 14.65 2.22 -6.05
CA THR A 98 14.76 1.12 -7.01
C THR A 98 15.36 -0.11 -6.37
N GLU A 99 14.97 -1.29 -6.88
CA GLU A 99 15.26 -2.60 -6.30
C GLU A 99 14.30 -2.92 -5.13
N GLU A 100 14.51 -4.02 -4.41
CA GLU A 100 13.56 -4.49 -3.39
C GLU A 100 13.79 -3.77 -2.06
N ASP A 101 12.83 -2.93 -1.65
CA ASP A 101 12.92 -2.08 -0.47
C ASP A 101 12.03 -2.56 0.70
N LEU A 102 12.45 -2.21 1.93
CA LEU A 102 11.66 -2.42 3.15
C LEU A 102 11.39 -1.08 3.86
N LEU A 103 10.13 -0.67 3.91
CA LEU A 103 9.71 0.59 4.54
C LEU A 103 8.79 0.31 5.75
N VAL A 104 9.07 0.95 6.88
CA VAL A 104 8.24 0.89 8.09
C VAL A 104 7.94 2.30 8.61
N GLY A 105 6.65 2.69 8.58
CA GLY A 105 6.08 3.93 9.11
C GLY A 105 6.34 4.08 10.60
N GLY A 106 5.55 3.36 11.39
CA GLY A 106 5.66 3.34 12.83
C GLY A 106 4.44 3.99 13.46
N ALA A 107 4.60 5.16 14.05
CA ALA A 107 3.51 5.82 14.75
C ALA A 107 3.28 7.23 14.22
N GLY A 108 2.10 7.50 13.68
CA GLY A 108 1.75 8.77 13.04
C GLY A 108 1.10 8.48 11.70
N ASP A 109 0.65 9.53 11.02
CA ASP A 109 -0.01 9.38 9.72
C ASP A 109 1.08 9.40 8.63
N ASP A 110 1.56 8.23 8.21
CA ASP A 110 2.75 8.10 7.38
C ASP A 110 2.42 8.06 5.88
N THR A 111 3.38 8.45 5.04
CA THR A 111 3.31 8.30 3.57
C THR A 111 4.51 7.51 3.07
N LEU A 112 4.26 6.31 2.54
CA LEU A 112 5.26 5.37 2.06
C LEU A 112 5.09 5.13 0.56
N ASN A 113 6.19 5.18 -0.19
CA ASN A 113 6.27 4.77 -1.59
C ASN A 113 7.44 3.80 -1.77
N GLY A 114 7.16 2.58 -2.23
CA GLY A 114 8.18 1.57 -2.54
C GLY A 114 9.04 2.00 -3.72
N GLY A 115 8.41 2.17 -4.89
CA GLY A 115 9.05 2.64 -6.10
C GLY A 115 9.13 1.52 -7.12
N ALA A 116 10.34 1.17 -7.55
CA ALA A 116 10.51 0.14 -8.56
C ALA A 116 11.19 -1.10 -7.98
N GLY A 117 10.45 -2.19 -7.82
CA GLY A 117 10.96 -3.42 -7.21
C GLY A 117 9.81 -4.19 -6.58
N ASP A 118 10.12 -5.36 -6.05
CA ASP A 118 9.13 -6.11 -5.27
C ASP A 118 9.29 -5.67 -3.79
N ASP A 119 8.51 -4.67 -3.37
CA ASP A 119 8.71 -3.93 -2.13
C ASP A 119 7.85 -4.45 -0.97
N ALA A 120 8.29 -4.18 0.25
CA ALA A 120 7.56 -4.49 1.47
C ALA A 120 7.32 -3.22 2.31
N LEU A 121 6.07 -2.80 2.42
CA LEU A 121 5.66 -1.57 3.12
C LEU A 121 4.78 -1.90 4.33
N SER A 122 5.07 -1.24 5.46
CA SER A 122 4.24 -1.33 6.68
C SER A 122 3.96 0.05 7.27
N GLY A 123 2.70 0.46 7.37
CA GLY A 123 2.30 1.74 8.02
C GLY A 123 2.37 1.68 9.56
N GLU A 124 1.92 0.56 10.13
CA GLU A 124 1.76 0.30 11.57
C GLU A 124 0.58 1.04 12.22
N ALA A 125 0.72 2.28 12.67
CA ALA A 125 -0.32 2.95 13.45
C ALA A 125 -0.50 4.42 13.07
N GLY A 126 -1.72 4.77 12.66
CA GLY A 126 -2.07 6.08 12.14
C GLY A 126 -2.90 5.90 10.88
N ASP A 127 -3.38 7.00 10.31
CA ASP A 127 -4.10 6.96 9.02
C ASP A 127 -3.06 7.09 7.89
N ASP A 128 -2.61 5.97 7.35
CA ASP A 128 -1.43 5.85 6.48
C ASP A 128 -1.77 5.87 4.98
N LEU A 129 -0.80 6.29 4.17
CA LEU A 129 -0.84 6.23 2.70
C LEU A 129 0.33 5.40 2.17
N LEU A 130 0.04 4.23 1.60
CA LEU A 130 1.03 3.31 1.04
C LEU A 130 0.84 3.16 -0.49
N SER A 131 1.94 3.17 -1.24
CA SER A 131 1.97 2.90 -2.69
C SER A 131 3.16 1.99 -3.03
N GLY A 132 2.90 0.90 -3.75
CA GLY A 132 3.93 -0.01 -4.28
C GLY A 132 4.63 0.53 -5.53
N ASP A 133 3.86 1.13 -6.45
CA ASP A 133 4.28 1.65 -7.77
C ASP A 133 4.52 0.54 -8.80
N THR A 134 5.73 -0.02 -8.94
CA THR A 134 5.94 -1.10 -9.92
C THR A 134 6.67 -2.29 -9.34
N GLY A 135 6.10 -3.48 -9.54
CA GLY A 135 6.65 -4.75 -9.06
C GLY A 135 5.58 -5.52 -8.32
N ASP A 136 5.90 -6.71 -7.83
CA ASP A 136 4.94 -7.52 -7.08
C ASP A 136 5.07 -7.17 -5.58
N ASP A 137 4.25 -6.23 -5.10
CA ASP A 137 4.44 -5.58 -3.80
C ASP A 137 3.64 -6.20 -2.66
N ALA A 138 4.12 -6.00 -1.42
CA ALA A 138 3.44 -6.41 -0.19
C ALA A 138 3.23 -5.22 0.76
N LEU A 139 1.99 -4.75 0.85
CA LEU A 139 1.60 -3.58 1.65
C LEU A 139 0.74 -4.00 2.85
N SER A 140 1.14 -3.59 4.05
CA SER A 140 0.35 -3.75 5.28
C SER A 140 0.15 -2.41 5.97
N ALA A 141 -1.08 -1.92 6.00
CA ALA A 141 -1.40 -0.61 6.55
C ALA A 141 -1.33 -0.64 8.09
N GLY A 142 -2.18 -1.42 8.75
CA GLY A 142 -2.07 -1.67 10.18
C GLY A 142 -3.30 -1.21 10.95
N ALA A 143 -3.22 -0.07 11.64
CA ALA A 143 -4.32 0.44 12.43
C ALA A 143 -4.57 1.92 12.14
N GLY A 144 -5.75 2.24 11.65
CA GLY A 144 -6.15 3.56 11.20
C GLY A 144 -7.12 3.42 10.04
N ASP A 145 -7.62 4.54 9.52
CA ASP A 145 -8.39 4.52 8.27
C ASP A 145 -7.41 4.75 7.11
N ASP A 146 -6.91 3.66 6.52
CA ASP A 146 -5.73 3.66 5.66
C ASP A 146 -6.05 3.72 4.16
N THR A 147 -5.08 4.12 3.33
CA THR A 147 -5.16 4.04 1.86
C THR A 147 -3.96 3.31 1.27
N LEU A 148 -4.21 2.23 0.54
CA LEU A 148 -3.20 1.38 -0.08
C LEU A 148 -3.40 1.34 -1.60
N SER A 149 -2.30 1.40 -2.35
CA SER A 149 -2.25 1.26 -3.81
C SER A 149 -1.13 0.28 -4.19
N GLY A 150 -1.46 -0.86 -4.80
CA GLY A 150 -0.46 -1.78 -5.36
C GLY A 150 0.15 -1.23 -6.66
N ASP A 151 -0.69 -0.58 -7.47
CA ASP A 151 -0.37 0.03 -8.75
C ASP A 151 -0.11 -0.95 -9.90
N ALA A 152 1.09 -1.53 -10.05
CA ALA A 152 1.39 -2.40 -11.18
C ALA A 152 2.24 -3.61 -10.80
N GLY A 153 1.63 -4.79 -10.84
CA GLY A 153 2.22 -6.08 -10.52
C GLY A 153 1.18 -6.95 -9.86
N ASP A 154 1.55 -8.16 -9.44
CA ASP A 154 0.63 -9.04 -8.72
C ASP A 154 0.78 -8.77 -7.20
N ASP A 155 -0.05 -7.86 -6.67
CA ASP A 155 0.17 -7.24 -5.37
C ASP A 155 -0.59 -7.91 -4.21
N GLN A 156 -0.08 -7.73 -2.98
CA GLN A 156 -0.73 -8.16 -1.74
C GLN A 156 -0.98 -6.98 -0.80
N LEU A 157 -2.25 -6.63 -0.59
CA LEU A 157 -2.67 -5.50 0.23
C LEU A 157 -3.45 -5.98 1.46
N PHE A 158 -3.02 -5.55 2.64
CA PHE A 158 -3.66 -5.81 3.93
C PHE A 158 -4.02 -4.48 4.61
N GLY A 159 -5.32 -4.16 4.70
CA GLY A 159 -5.84 -2.95 5.33
C GLY A 159 -5.58 -2.95 6.84
N GLY A 160 -6.17 -3.93 7.53
CA GLY A 160 -5.91 -4.17 8.94
C GLY A 160 -7.10 -3.75 9.79
N ALA A 161 -6.98 -2.66 10.54
CA ALA A 161 -8.02 -2.22 11.46
C ALA A 161 -8.41 -0.77 11.23
N GLY A 162 -9.66 -0.54 10.83
CA GLY A 162 -10.21 0.78 10.50
C GLY A 162 -10.94 0.69 9.18
N ASP A 163 -11.53 1.79 8.70
CA ASP A 163 -12.29 1.77 7.45
C ASP A 163 -11.32 2.11 6.28
N ASP A 164 -10.82 1.07 5.59
CA ASP A 164 -9.69 1.20 4.66
C ASP A 164 -10.09 1.34 3.17
N LEU A 165 -9.21 1.93 2.36
CA LEU A 165 -9.29 1.93 0.90
C LEU A 165 -8.13 1.14 0.29
N LEU A 166 -8.44 0.03 -0.36
CA LEU A 166 -7.46 -0.83 -1.03
C LEU A 166 -7.68 -0.77 -2.55
N LEU A 167 -6.64 -0.37 -3.27
CA LEU A 167 -6.59 -0.30 -4.72
C LEU A 167 -5.51 -1.29 -5.20
N GLY A 168 -5.89 -2.37 -5.87
CA GLY A 168 -4.95 -3.35 -6.45
C GLY A 168 -4.15 -2.71 -7.57
N GLY A 169 -4.82 -2.46 -8.70
CA GLY A 169 -4.24 -1.70 -9.80
C GLY A 169 -4.25 -2.51 -11.09
N ASN A 170 -3.09 -2.84 -11.63
CA ASN A 170 -2.98 -3.80 -12.74
C ASN A 170 -2.22 -5.03 -12.27
N GLY A 171 -2.74 -6.21 -12.58
CA GLY A 171 -2.16 -7.48 -12.18
C GLY A 171 -3.20 -8.34 -11.50
N ASP A 172 -2.84 -9.56 -11.12
CA ASP A 172 -3.75 -10.47 -10.41
C ASP A 172 -3.54 -10.31 -8.89
N ASP A 173 -4.33 -9.44 -8.25
CA ASP A 173 -4.06 -8.95 -6.90
C ASP A 173 -4.75 -9.77 -5.80
N LEU A 174 -4.23 -9.63 -4.57
CA LEU A 174 -4.85 -10.14 -3.34
C LEU A 174 -5.09 -8.99 -2.36
N LEU A 175 -6.36 -8.66 -2.11
CA LEU A 175 -6.77 -7.60 -1.19
C LEU A 175 -7.50 -8.18 0.02
N LEU A 176 -7.08 -7.81 1.23
CA LEU A 176 -7.72 -8.13 2.50
C LEU A 176 -8.04 -6.85 3.27
N GLY A 177 -9.32 -6.50 3.40
CA GLY A 177 -9.77 -5.36 4.23
C GLY A 177 -9.58 -5.60 5.73
N ASP A 178 -9.69 -6.86 6.16
CA ASP A 178 -9.60 -7.30 7.56
C ASP A 178 -10.74 -6.79 8.46
N ALA A 179 -10.63 -5.67 9.17
CA ALA A 179 -11.62 -5.25 10.15
C ALA A 179 -12.00 -3.80 10.00
N GLY A 180 -13.25 -3.53 9.64
CA GLY A 180 -13.66 -2.17 9.34
C GLY A 180 -14.88 -2.11 8.46
N ARG A 181 -14.91 -1.14 7.57
CA ARG A 181 -15.86 -1.02 6.47
C ARG A 181 -15.07 -0.61 5.26
N ASP A 182 -14.57 -1.62 4.58
CA ASP A 182 -13.46 -1.43 3.67
C ASP A 182 -13.99 -1.22 2.24
N THR A 183 -13.24 -0.47 1.45
CA THR A 183 -13.47 -0.34 0.01
C THR A 183 -12.35 -1.02 -0.73
N LEU A 184 -12.67 -2.08 -1.47
CA LEU A 184 -11.72 -2.87 -2.24
C LEU A 184 -12.00 -2.71 -3.74
N ASP A 185 -11.02 -2.23 -4.48
CA ASP A 185 -11.02 -2.18 -5.95
C ASP A 185 -9.79 -2.94 -6.45
N GLY A 186 -10.00 -4.15 -6.98
CA GLY A 186 -8.91 -4.94 -7.56
C GLY A 186 -8.33 -4.29 -8.81
N GLY A 187 -9.16 -3.56 -9.56
CA GLY A 187 -8.73 -2.87 -10.76
C GLY A 187 -8.76 -3.79 -11.98
N ALA A 188 -7.61 -4.02 -12.60
CA ALA A 188 -7.48 -4.75 -13.85
C ALA A 188 -6.67 -6.03 -13.67
N GLY A 189 -7.36 -7.17 -13.75
CA GLY A 189 -6.77 -8.50 -13.68
C GLY A 189 -7.82 -9.50 -13.22
N ASP A 190 -7.37 -10.63 -12.70
CA ASP A 190 -8.24 -11.61 -12.04
C ASP A 190 -7.96 -11.60 -10.52
N ASP A 191 -8.67 -10.75 -9.77
CA ASP A 191 -8.32 -10.42 -8.38
C ASP A 191 -9.01 -11.30 -7.33
N ASN A 192 -8.38 -11.46 -6.16
CA ASN A 192 -8.98 -12.11 -4.99
C ASN A 192 -9.22 -11.11 -3.87
N LEU A 193 -10.49 -10.90 -3.53
CA LEU A 193 -10.93 -9.87 -2.59
C LEU A 193 -11.55 -10.51 -1.34
N TYR A 194 -11.07 -10.09 -0.17
CA TYR A 194 -11.62 -10.46 1.14
C TYR A 194 -12.00 -9.19 1.89
N GLY A 195 -13.31 -9.00 2.14
CA GLY A 195 -13.77 -7.83 2.91
C GLY A 195 -13.45 -7.98 4.40
N GLY A 196 -13.55 -9.20 4.93
CA GLY A 196 -13.31 -9.47 6.33
C GLY A 196 -14.52 -9.14 7.19
N ALA A 197 -14.31 -8.38 8.25
CA ALA A 197 -15.33 -8.03 9.22
C ALA A 197 -15.81 -6.61 8.99
N GLY A 198 -16.98 -6.46 8.38
CA GLY A 198 -17.49 -5.15 8.05
C GLY A 198 -18.81 -5.19 7.33
N ASP A 199 -19.25 -4.02 6.88
CA ASP A 199 -20.19 -3.92 5.75
C ASP A 199 -19.36 -3.29 4.62
N ASP A 200 -18.82 -4.12 3.73
CA ASP A 200 -17.73 -3.72 2.82
C ASP A 200 -18.23 -3.36 1.42
N LEU A 201 -17.42 -2.61 0.69
CA LEU A 201 -17.68 -2.18 -0.68
C LEU A 201 -16.64 -2.77 -1.64
N PHE A 202 -17.08 -3.66 -2.53
CA PHE A 202 -16.26 -4.18 -3.61
C PHE A 202 -16.56 -3.38 -4.90
N VAL A 203 -15.54 -2.81 -5.53
CA VAL A 203 -15.66 -2.09 -6.80
C VAL A 203 -15.26 -3.02 -7.93
N PHE A 204 -16.14 -3.17 -8.91
CA PHE A 204 -15.92 -4.01 -10.08
C PHE A 204 -15.93 -3.15 -11.36
N SER A 205 -14.81 -3.17 -12.07
CA SER A 205 -14.59 -2.36 -13.28
C SER A 205 -14.26 -3.18 -14.56
N GLY A 206 -14.06 -4.49 -14.42
CA GLY A 206 -13.72 -5.43 -15.49
C GLY A 206 -12.96 -6.62 -14.88
N GLY A 207 -12.48 -7.55 -15.70
CA GLY A 207 -11.62 -8.64 -15.20
C GLY A 207 -12.38 -9.78 -14.52
N GLY A 208 -11.64 -10.73 -13.94
CA GLY A 208 -12.12 -12.01 -13.45
C GLY A 208 -12.07 -12.17 -11.94
N ASP A 209 -12.74 -11.29 -11.20
CA ASP A 209 -12.59 -11.17 -9.75
C ASP A 209 -13.34 -12.24 -8.94
N VAL A 210 -12.82 -12.50 -7.75
CA VAL A 210 -13.43 -13.39 -6.76
C VAL A 210 -13.54 -12.69 -5.42
N VAL A 211 -14.77 -12.46 -4.95
CA VAL A 211 -15.05 -12.04 -3.58
C VAL A 211 -15.25 -13.28 -2.71
N MET A 212 -14.35 -13.50 -1.77
CA MET A 212 -14.16 -14.78 -1.10
C MET A 212 -15.03 -14.99 0.15
N ASP A 213 -15.47 -13.92 0.80
CA ASP A 213 -16.18 -13.96 2.08
C ASP A 213 -17.44 -13.08 2.12
N PHE A 214 -18.06 -12.85 0.97
CA PHE A 214 -19.22 -11.99 0.81
C PHE A 214 -20.39 -12.32 1.78
N THR A 215 -20.89 -11.29 2.45
CA THR A 215 -21.96 -11.36 3.45
C THR A 215 -23.16 -10.48 3.10
N ASP A 216 -24.19 -10.50 3.96
CA ASP A 216 -25.43 -9.75 3.76
C ASP A 216 -25.26 -8.22 3.86
N GLY A 217 -24.19 -7.74 4.53
CA GLY A 217 -23.90 -6.32 4.72
C GLY A 217 -23.20 -5.67 3.54
N ASP A 218 -22.58 -6.48 2.69
CA ASP A 218 -21.65 -6.03 1.67
C ASP A 218 -22.34 -5.60 0.38
N ILE A 219 -21.67 -4.71 -0.34
CA ILE A 219 -22.11 -4.15 -1.60
C ILE A 219 -21.05 -4.35 -2.67
N VAL A 220 -21.47 -4.75 -3.86
CA VAL A 220 -20.66 -4.68 -5.08
C VAL A 220 -21.12 -3.49 -5.91
N GLN A 221 -20.23 -2.53 -6.12
CA GLN A 221 -20.42 -1.43 -7.06
C GLN A 221 -19.89 -1.84 -8.43
N ILE A 222 -20.77 -1.86 -9.42
CA ILE A 222 -20.45 -2.30 -10.78
C ILE A 222 -20.47 -1.10 -11.72
N SER A 223 -19.42 -0.99 -12.54
CA SER A 223 -19.38 -0.01 -13.62
C SER A 223 -20.56 -0.20 -14.60
N SER A 224 -21.26 0.89 -14.93
CA SER A 224 -22.41 0.87 -15.87
C SER A 224 -22.05 0.42 -17.29
N ARG A 225 -20.76 0.33 -17.60
CA ARG A 225 -20.23 -0.16 -18.87
C ARG A 225 -19.10 -1.14 -18.60
N LEU A 226 -19.36 -2.38 -18.93
CA LEU A 226 -18.41 -3.49 -19.01
C LEU A 226 -18.39 -3.98 -20.46
N ASP A 227 -17.40 -4.74 -20.91
CA ASP A 227 -17.11 -4.90 -22.34
C ASP A 227 -18.33 -5.28 -23.21
N GLY A 228 -18.95 -4.26 -23.84
CA GLY A 228 -20.15 -4.40 -24.67
C GLY A 228 -21.49 -4.57 -23.93
N VAL A 229 -21.48 -4.60 -22.60
CA VAL A 229 -22.65 -4.60 -21.72
C VAL A 229 -22.93 -3.17 -21.22
N THR A 230 -24.20 -2.81 -21.10
CA THR A 230 -24.61 -1.55 -20.47
C THR A 230 -25.68 -1.85 -19.46
N LEU A 231 -25.43 -1.49 -18.21
CA LEU A 231 -26.31 -1.70 -17.08
C LEU A 231 -26.99 -0.37 -16.72
N GLY A 232 -28.30 -0.41 -16.54
CA GLY A 232 -29.11 0.73 -16.11
C GLY A 232 -29.43 0.71 -14.62
N SER A 233 -29.44 -0.47 -13.99
CA SER A 233 -29.68 -0.64 -12.56
C SER A 233 -29.20 -2.00 -12.06
N ALA A 234 -29.26 -2.21 -10.74
CA ALA A 234 -28.93 -3.48 -10.10
C ALA A 234 -29.77 -4.66 -10.63
N GLU A 235 -31.02 -4.40 -11.04
CA GLU A 235 -31.89 -5.42 -11.63
C GLU A 235 -31.34 -6.01 -12.93
N ASP A 236 -30.58 -5.22 -13.70
CA ASP A 236 -29.93 -5.71 -14.92
C ASP A 236 -28.78 -6.68 -14.60
N VAL A 237 -28.16 -6.58 -13.41
CA VAL A 237 -27.05 -7.46 -12.98
C VAL A 237 -27.55 -8.89 -12.75
N ALA A 238 -28.75 -9.05 -12.20
CA ALA A 238 -29.33 -10.37 -11.91
C ALA A 238 -29.54 -11.23 -13.16
N ASP A 239 -29.69 -10.62 -14.35
CA ASP A 239 -29.81 -11.35 -15.62
C ASP A 239 -28.52 -12.08 -16.03
N PHE A 240 -27.37 -11.71 -15.43
CA PHE A 240 -26.06 -12.32 -15.65
C PHE A 240 -25.67 -13.32 -14.55
N ALA A 241 -26.52 -13.51 -13.55
CA ALA A 241 -26.24 -14.41 -12.44
C ALA A 241 -26.30 -15.89 -12.87
N VAL A 242 -25.30 -16.66 -12.43
CA VAL A 242 -25.17 -18.10 -12.62
C VAL A 242 -25.02 -18.76 -11.25
N ASP A 243 -25.93 -19.69 -10.95
CA ASP A 243 -25.88 -20.52 -9.74
C ASP A 243 -24.77 -21.57 -9.86
N LEU A 244 -23.73 -21.45 -9.03
CA LEU A 244 -22.67 -22.44 -8.92
C LEU A 244 -22.86 -23.37 -7.71
N GLY A 245 -24.02 -23.31 -7.03
CA GLY A 245 -24.36 -24.10 -5.86
C GLY A 245 -23.52 -23.70 -4.65
N ASP A 246 -22.83 -24.67 -4.04
CA ASP A 246 -22.02 -24.45 -2.84
C ASP A 246 -20.81 -23.52 -3.10
N ALA A 247 -20.44 -23.30 -4.37
CA ALA A 247 -19.40 -22.34 -4.73
C ALA A 247 -19.89 -20.89 -4.73
N GLY A 248 -21.18 -20.61 -4.58
CA GLY A 248 -21.73 -19.25 -4.57
C GLY A 248 -22.36 -18.83 -5.91
N THR A 249 -22.43 -17.52 -6.13
CA THR A 249 -23.10 -16.94 -7.29
C THR A 249 -22.09 -16.21 -8.16
N LEU A 250 -21.99 -16.61 -9.43
CA LEU A 250 -21.15 -15.93 -10.42
C LEU A 250 -21.99 -14.91 -11.19
N ILE A 251 -21.50 -13.69 -11.34
CA ILE A 251 -22.05 -12.72 -12.28
C ILE A 251 -21.13 -12.70 -13.51
N ASP A 252 -21.60 -13.23 -14.63
CA ASP A 252 -20.78 -13.39 -15.86
C ASP A 252 -21.27 -12.41 -16.94
N PHE A 253 -20.53 -11.32 -17.15
CA PHE A 253 -20.82 -10.32 -18.19
C PHE A 253 -20.28 -10.73 -19.56
N GLY A 254 -19.53 -11.83 -19.62
CA GLY A 254 -18.88 -12.36 -20.81
C GLY A 254 -17.57 -11.67 -21.15
N GLN A 255 -16.85 -12.24 -22.14
CA GLN A 255 -15.56 -11.73 -22.63
C GLN A 255 -14.41 -11.69 -21.62
N GLY A 256 -14.59 -12.24 -20.42
CA GLY A 256 -13.59 -12.25 -19.35
C GLY A 256 -14.08 -11.52 -18.11
N ASP A 257 -15.03 -10.59 -18.27
CA ASP A 257 -15.57 -9.81 -17.17
C ASP A 257 -16.54 -10.65 -16.33
N SER A 258 -16.13 -11.00 -15.11
CA SER A 258 -16.98 -11.71 -14.16
C SER A 258 -16.58 -11.44 -12.73
N VAL A 259 -17.55 -11.50 -11.81
CA VAL A 259 -17.28 -11.50 -10.37
C VAL A 259 -17.97 -12.70 -9.71
N LEU A 260 -17.19 -13.50 -8.99
CA LEU A 260 -17.69 -14.63 -8.21
C LEU A 260 -17.89 -14.20 -6.75
N LEU A 261 -19.12 -14.34 -6.24
CA LEU A 261 -19.46 -14.04 -4.85
C LEU A 261 -19.56 -15.34 -4.04
N HIS A 262 -18.49 -15.70 -3.34
CA HIS A 262 -18.51 -16.79 -2.37
C HIS A 262 -19.29 -16.35 -1.12
N GLY A 263 -20.30 -17.14 -0.73
CA GLY A 263 -21.18 -16.81 0.41
C GLY A 263 -22.54 -16.23 0.00
N ALA A 264 -22.66 -15.69 -1.21
CA ALA A 264 -23.93 -15.20 -1.75
C ALA A 264 -24.78 -16.33 -2.35
N ALA A 265 -26.01 -16.50 -1.84
CA ALA A 265 -26.97 -17.44 -2.43
C ALA A 265 -27.63 -16.85 -3.70
N TYR A 266 -27.72 -17.68 -4.75
CA TYR A 266 -28.29 -17.28 -6.04
C TYR A 266 -29.70 -16.67 -5.93
N ASP A 267 -30.56 -17.27 -5.11
CA ASP A 267 -31.93 -16.80 -4.91
C ASP A 267 -31.96 -15.41 -4.24
N ASP A 268 -31.02 -15.09 -3.36
CA ASP A 268 -30.94 -13.78 -2.71
C ASP A 268 -30.46 -12.72 -3.71
N VAL A 269 -29.39 -13.01 -4.45
CA VAL A 269 -28.83 -12.14 -5.50
C VAL A 269 -29.89 -11.81 -6.57
N THR A 270 -30.69 -12.79 -6.99
CA THR A 270 -31.65 -12.60 -8.10
C THR A 270 -33.02 -12.07 -7.69
N SER A 271 -33.43 -12.25 -6.42
CA SER A 271 -34.75 -11.80 -5.97
C SER A 271 -34.80 -10.36 -5.50
N ASP A 272 -33.67 -9.81 -5.01
CA ASP A 272 -33.52 -8.42 -4.59
C ASP A 272 -32.09 -7.90 -4.88
N PRO A 273 -31.68 -7.78 -6.15
CA PRO A 273 -30.31 -7.44 -6.51
C PRO A 273 -29.88 -6.07 -5.99
N GLY A 274 -30.80 -5.12 -5.82
CA GLY A 274 -30.50 -3.80 -5.26
C GLY A 274 -30.06 -3.84 -3.79
N ARG A 275 -30.17 -4.99 -3.13
CA ARG A 275 -29.59 -5.23 -1.80
C ARG A 275 -28.07 -5.35 -1.84
N PHE A 276 -27.53 -5.91 -2.91
CA PHE A 276 -26.11 -6.25 -3.02
C PHE A 276 -25.38 -5.44 -4.08
N PHE A 277 -26.09 -4.94 -5.09
CA PHE A 277 -25.46 -4.27 -6.22
C PHE A 277 -25.85 -2.80 -6.31
N THR A 278 -24.86 -1.99 -6.66
CA THR A 278 -25.07 -0.63 -7.17
C THR A 278 -24.43 -0.51 -8.54
N VAL A 279 -25.01 0.33 -9.42
CA VAL A 279 -24.50 0.55 -10.77
C VAL A 279 -24.17 2.03 -10.94
N VAL A 280 -22.95 2.35 -11.37
CA VAL A 280 -22.41 3.72 -11.44
C VAL A 280 -21.90 4.15 -12.81
#